data_AF-M2S5A6-F1
#
_entry.id   AF-M2S5A6-F1
#
_cell.length_a   1.000
_cell.length_b   1.000
_cell.length_c   1.000
_cell.angle_alpha   90.00
_cell.angle_beta   90.00
_cell.angle_gamma   90.00
#
_symmetry.space_group_name_H-M   'P 1'
#
loop_
_entity.id
_entity.type
_entity.pdbx_description
1 polymer ?
#
loop_
_entity_poly.entity_id
_entity_poly.type
_entity_poly.pdbx_seq_one_letter_code
_entity_poly.pdbx_strand_id
1 'polypeptide(L)'
;NFQLVREWLEICKTSHKHDLAGPRGKECVPGFKVIDCRTKRIIPVPHNVCQYVALSYVWGDAAPEDHKAGQYPKTIEDSITVCNMLGFECLWVDRYCINQKDEAEKGVQINMMDCIYSQAQLTIVATDPNPSKGLPGVGSRARNKQQSLPLGNIELIKTYHTDEAILRSTWATRGWTFQEGYLSRRKLIFTENEAVYLCDDMYCQESIRKDISTRPTGQRQGLAGAAMDGICPMSTNERKGQVKLDDLLNEYNSRDLSYQSDALNACQGIL
;
A
#
# COMPACT_ATOMS: atom_id res chain seq x y z
N ASN A 1 1.73 5.46 15.84
CA ASN A 1 2.14 4.46 16.86
C ASN A 1 2.65 3.20 16.16
N PHE A 2 3.97 2.96 16.07
CA PHE A 2 4.53 1.81 15.34
C PHE A 2 4.33 0.46 16.05
N GLN A 3 4.17 0.45 17.37
CA GLN A 3 3.88 -0.79 18.10
C GLN A 3 2.54 -1.38 17.65
N LEU A 4 1.52 -0.54 17.56
CA LEU A 4 0.19 -0.94 17.08
C LEU A 4 0.23 -1.53 15.66
N VAL A 5 1.02 -0.93 14.76
CA VAL A 5 1.18 -1.44 13.39
C VAL A 5 1.88 -2.80 13.37
N ARG A 6 2.89 -3.01 14.23
CA ARG A 6 3.53 -4.33 14.38
C ARG A 6 2.55 -5.38 14.88
N GLU A 7 1.71 -5.04 15.87
CA GLU A 7 0.66 -5.94 16.36
C GLU A 7 -0.30 -6.36 15.24
N TRP A 8 -0.78 -5.42 14.43
CA TRP A 8 -1.62 -5.74 13.25
C TRP A 8 -0.93 -6.67 12.27
N LEU A 9 0.33 -6.39 11.97
CA LEU A 9 1.12 -7.19 11.04
C LEU A 9 1.33 -8.61 11.55
N GLU A 10 1.64 -8.77 12.84
CA GLU A 10 1.85 -10.09 13.46
C GLU A 10 0.56 -10.90 13.58
N ILE A 11 -0.56 -10.27 13.94
CA ILE A 11 -1.88 -10.93 13.94
C ILE A 11 -2.20 -11.44 12.54
N CYS A 12 -1.98 -10.61 11.52
CA CYS A 12 -2.20 -10.99 10.14
C CYS A 12 -1.29 -12.15 9.69
N LYS A 13 -0.01 -12.15 10.07
CA LYS A 13 0.92 -13.24 9.72
C LYS A 13 0.58 -14.57 10.41
N THR A 14 0.08 -14.53 11.63
CA THR A 14 -0.16 -15.72 12.47
C THR A 14 -1.55 -16.30 12.32
N SER A 15 -2.55 -15.46 12.04
CA SER A 15 -3.97 -15.83 12.13
C SER A 15 -4.67 -15.86 10.78
N HIS A 16 -4.12 -15.22 9.75
CA HIS A 16 -4.71 -15.19 8.41
C HIS A 16 -3.89 -16.03 7.42
N LYS A 17 -4.59 -16.67 6.48
CA LYS A 17 -3.96 -17.45 5.42
C LYS A 17 -3.95 -16.62 4.15
N HIS A 18 -2.75 -16.20 3.75
CA HIS A 18 -2.53 -15.50 2.48
C HIS A 18 -1.59 -16.33 1.60
N ASP A 19 -2.00 -16.65 0.38
CA ASP A 19 -1.18 -17.43 -0.56
C ASP A 19 -0.08 -16.56 -1.17
N LEU A 20 1.19 -16.71 -0.77
CA LEU A 20 2.39 -15.98 -1.27
C LEU A 20 2.65 -16.05 -2.78
N ALA A 21 1.93 -16.91 -3.51
CA ALA A 21 1.87 -16.85 -4.95
C ALA A 21 0.99 -15.68 -5.41
N GLY A 22 1.51 -14.79 -6.26
CA GLY A 22 0.66 -13.89 -7.06
C GLY A 22 -0.11 -14.66 -8.15
N PRO A 23 -0.86 -13.99 -9.04
CA PRO A 23 -1.53 -14.64 -10.18
C PRO A 23 -0.55 -15.43 -11.07
N ARG A 24 0.73 -15.04 -11.11
CA ARG A 24 1.80 -15.75 -11.83
C ARG A 24 2.73 -16.57 -10.93
N GLY A 25 2.35 -16.84 -9.69
CA GLY A 25 3.19 -17.61 -8.75
C GLY A 25 4.37 -16.81 -8.19
N LYS A 26 5.47 -17.51 -7.88
CA LYS A 26 6.73 -16.94 -7.39
C LYS A 26 7.71 -16.65 -8.53
N GLU A 27 7.23 -16.05 -9.61
CA GLU A 27 8.12 -15.64 -10.71
C GLU A 27 9.12 -14.61 -10.20
N CYS A 28 10.39 -14.79 -10.60
CA CYS A 28 11.46 -13.86 -10.30
C CYS A 28 11.42 -12.74 -11.35
N VAL A 29 11.22 -11.50 -10.89
CA VAL A 29 11.23 -10.31 -11.73
C VAL A 29 12.67 -10.07 -12.21
N PRO A 30 13.01 -10.17 -13.52
CA PRO A 30 14.38 -9.93 -13.97
C PRO A 30 14.81 -8.49 -13.70
N GLY A 31 16.06 -8.31 -13.29
CA GLY A 31 16.61 -6.97 -13.01
C GLY A 31 16.00 -6.28 -11.79
N PHE A 32 15.29 -7.00 -10.92
CA PHE A 32 14.62 -6.43 -9.76
C PHE A 32 15.61 -5.78 -8.79
N LYS A 33 15.35 -4.50 -8.50
CA LYS A 33 16.15 -3.66 -7.61
C LYS A 33 15.27 -3.17 -6.47
N VAL A 34 15.89 -2.89 -5.34
CA VAL A 34 15.24 -2.29 -4.17
C VAL A 34 16.15 -1.24 -3.56
N ILE A 35 15.56 -0.31 -2.82
CA ILE A 35 16.29 0.58 -1.93
C ILE A 35 16.58 -0.19 -0.64
N ASP A 36 17.87 -0.34 -0.31
CA ASP A 36 18.31 -0.78 1.01
C ASP A 36 17.98 0.32 2.03
N CYS A 37 17.08 0.04 2.96
CA CYS A 37 16.61 0.99 3.97
C CYS A 37 17.70 1.43 4.97
N ARG A 38 18.82 0.70 5.06
CA ARG A 38 19.96 1.05 5.92
C ARG A 38 20.92 2.01 5.21
N THR A 39 21.25 1.70 3.95
CA THR A 39 22.25 2.49 3.19
C THR A 39 21.65 3.54 2.29
N LYS A 40 20.33 3.51 2.06
CA LYS A 40 19.58 4.34 1.11
C LYS A 40 20.11 4.24 -0.33
N ARG A 41 20.66 3.08 -0.68
CA ARG A 41 21.19 2.80 -2.01
C ARG A 41 20.27 1.84 -2.74
N ILE A 42 20.15 2.04 -4.04
CA ILE A 42 19.46 1.10 -4.92
C ILE A 42 20.42 -0.07 -5.16
N ILE A 43 20.01 -1.27 -4.78
CA ILE A 43 20.78 -2.50 -4.93
C ILE A 43 19.98 -3.52 -5.74
N PRO A 44 20.64 -4.38 -6.54
CA PRO A 44 19.97 -5.57 -7.05
C PRO A 44 19.56 -6.45 -5.87
N VAL A 45 18.41 -7.12 -5.99
CA VAL A 45 17.95 -7.99 -4.89
C VAL A 45 18.97 -9.11 -4.65
N PRO A 46 19.43 -9.32 -3.40
CA PRO A 46 20.30 -10.45 -3.08
C PRO A 46 19.63 -11.76 -3.47
N HIS A 47 20.33 -12.63 -4.20
CA HIS A 47 19.78 -13.90 -4.66
C HIS A 47 19.19 -14.70 -3.47
N ASN A 48 17.95 -15.16 -3.66
CA ASN A 48 17.10 -15.90 -2.71
C ASN A 48 16.48 -15.07 -1.58
N VAL A 49 15.24 -14.61 -1.87
CA VAL A 49 14.20 -14.17 -0.93
C VAL A 49 14.50 -12.85 -0.20
N CYS A 50 14.58 -11.71 -0.90
CA CYS A 50 14.35 -10.45 -0.17
C CYS A 50 12.85 -10.30 0.12
N GLN A 51 12.52 -10.29 1.40
CA GLN A 51 11.27 -9.73 1.89
C GLN A 51 11.33 -8.21 1.72
N TYR A 52 10.51 -7.67 0.84
CA TYR A 52 10.45 -6.22 0.60
C TYR A 52 9.07 -5.65 0.90
N VAL A 53 9.07 -4.34 1.14
CA VAL A 53 7.89 -3.48 1.20
C VAL A 53 7.79 -2.73 -0.12
N ALA A 54 6.60 -2.56 -0.67
CA ALA A 54 6.37 -1.69 -1.82
C ALA A 54 5.84 -0.33 -1.35
N LEU A 55 6.15 0.74 -2.07
CA LEU A 55 5.52 2.05 -1.89
C LEU A 55 4.60 2.36 -3.08
N SER A 56 3.35 2.66 -2.78
CA SER A 56 2.36 3.19 -3.72
C SER A 56 2.06 4.65 -3.38
N TYR A 57 2.42 5.57 -4.26
CA TYR A 57 2.35 7.01 -4.02
C TYR A 57 2.24 7.81 -5.31
N VAL A 58 1.82 9.07 -5.21
CA VAL A 58 1.80 9.99 -6.35
C VAL A 58 3.19 10.61 -6.54
N TRP A 59 3.75 10.46 -7.75
CA TRP A 59 5.11 10.91 -8.07
C TRP A 59 5.31 12.43 -8.04
N GLY A 60 4.24 13.21 -8.16
CA GLY A 60 4.28 14.67 -8.36
C GLY A 60 4.86 15.08 -9.73
N ASP A 61 4.94 16.39 -9.97
CA ASP A 61 5.32 16.96 -11.27
C ASP A 61 6.83 17.12 -11.47
N ALA A 62 7.63 16.89 -10.43
CA ALA A 62 9.08 16.99 -10.54
C ALA A 62 9.58 15.88 -11.48
N ALA A 63 10.33 16.25 -12.52
CA ALA A 63 11.00 15.30 -13.40
C ALA A 63 11.92 14.37 -12.60
N PRO A 64 12.19 13.13 -13.05
CA PRO A 64 13.26 12.31 -12.52
C PRO A 64 14.59 12.94 -12.92
N GLU A 65 14.92 14.11 -12.36
CA GLU A 65 16.27 14.63 -12.41
C GLU A 65 17.20 13.61 -11.74
N ASP A 66 18.46 13.62 -12.14
CA ASP A 66 19.51 12.76 -11.59
C ASP A 66 19.61 12.97 -10.07
N HIS A 67 18.74 12.28 -9.33
CA HIS A 67 18.66 12.35 -7.89
C HIS A 67 20.02 11.94 -7.36
N LYS A 68 20.66 12.83 -6.58
CA LYS A 68 21.87 12.47 -5.86
C LYS A 68 21.57 11.21 -5.06
N ALA A 69 22.36 10.16 -5.28
CA ALA A 69 22.15 8.87 -4.65
C ALA A 69 21.93 9.03 -3.13
N GLY A 70 20.83 8.47 -2.62
CA GLY A 70 20.45 8.56 -1.21
C GLY A 70 19.71 9.82 -0.78
N GLN A 71 19.26 10.67 -1.72
CA GLN A 71 18.34 11.78 -1.45
C GLN A 71 16.99 11.51 -2.10
N TYR A 72 15.99 11.20 -1.27
CA TYR A 72 14.63 10.94 -1.74
C TYR A 72 13.65 12.03 -1.29
N PRO A 73 12.53 12.22 -2.00
CA PRO A 73 11.39 12.96 -1.50
C PRO A 73 10.96 12.49 -0.11
N LYS A 74 10.39 13.40 0.68
CA LYS A 74 10.08 13.15 2.09
C LYS A 74 9.19 11.93 2.31
N THR A 75 8.24 11.67 1.39
CA THR A 75 7.37 10.48 1.44
C THR A 75 8.15 9.17 1.36
N ILE A 76 9.23 9.11 0.58
CA ILE A 76 10.07 7.93 0.45
C ILE A 76 11.00 7.81 1.67
N GLU A 77 11.58 8.91 2.14
CA GLU A 77 12.39 8.95 3.37
C GLU A 77 11.58 8.46 4.59
N ASP A 78 10.34 8.91 4.70
CA ASP A 78 9.43 8.46 5.75
C ASP A 78 9.04 6.99 5.53
N SER A 79 8.87 6.53 4.29
CA SER A 79 8.60 5.11 3.99
C SER A 79 9.78 4.21 4.38
N ILE A 80 11.03 4.64 4.16
CA ILE A 80 12.24 3.97 4.65
C ILE A 80 12.21 3.91 6.18
N THR A 81 11.80 5.00 6.84
CA THR A 81 11.63 5.03 8.30
C THR A 81 10.58 4.02 8.77
N VAL A 82 9.43 3.94 8.09
CA VAL A 82 8.39 2.94 8.38
C VAL A 82 8.96 1.52 8.22
N CYS A 83 9.68 1.24 7.13
CA CYS A 83 10.31 -0.07 6.91
C CYS A 83 11.23 -0.46 8.08
N ASN A 84 12.17 0.42 8.42
CA ASN A 84 13.10 0.20 9.53
C ASN A 84 12.36 -0.03 10.88
N MET A 85 11.31 0.74 11.16
CA MET A 85 10.51 0.60 12.38
C MET A 85 9.70 -0.70 12.45
N LEU A 86 9.34 -1.25 11.29
CA LEU A 86 8.62 -2.52 11.16
C LEU A 86 9.54 -3.73 10.96
N GLY A 87 10.87 -3.52 10.87
CA GLY A 87 11.86 -4.58 10.70
C GLY A 87 12.09 -5.04 9.25
N PHE A 88 11.74 -4.22 8.27
CA PHE A 88 12.02 -4.47 6.85
C PHE A 88 13.24 -3.67 6.37
N GLU A 89 14.02 -4.30 5.50
CA GLU A 89 15.31 -3.75 5.01
C GLU A 89 15.31 -3.40 3.53
N CYS A 90 14.36 -3.94 2.76
CA CYS A 90 14.19 -3.67 1.33
C CYS A 90 12.89 -2.85 1.12
N LEU A 91 13.01 -1.69 0.48
CA LEU A 91 11.87 -0.90 -0.01
C LEU A 91 11.92 -0.83 -1.55
N TRP A 92 10.86 -1.28 -2.21
CA TRP A 92 10.67 -1.10 -3.63
C TRP A 92 9.86 0.17 -3.90
N VAL A 93 10.34 0.99 -4.84
CA VAL A 93 9.70 2.22 -5.29
C VAL A 93 9.81 2.27 -6.82
N ASP A 94 8.67 2.17 -7.51
CA ASP A 94 8.54 2.17 -8.97
C ASP A 94 9.49 3.15 -9.70
N ARG A 95 9.46 4.42 -9.32
CA ARG A 95 10.22 5.51 -9.94
C ARG A 95 11.73 5.32 -9.89
N TYR A 96 12.23 4.64 -8.86
CA TYR A 96 13.66 4.51 -8.56
C TYR A 96 14.20 3.10 -8.81
N CYS A 97 13.37 2.08 -8.61
CA CYS A 97 13.77 0.68 -8.74
C CYS A 97 13.63 0.19 -10.19
N ILE A 98 12.75 0.82 -10.98
CA ILE A 98 12.66 0.62 -12.42
C ILE A 98 13.63 1.58 -13.11
N ASN A 99 14.41 1.07 -14.06
CA ASN A 99 15.28 1.89 -14.90
C ASN A 99 14.45 2.70 -15.90
N GLN A 100 14.14 3.95 -15.56
CA GLN A 100 13.30 4.83 -16.39
C GLN A 100 13.95 5.22 -17.73
N LYS A 101 15.25 4.99 -17.92
CA LYS A 101 16.00 5.34 -19.14
C LYS A 101 16.06 4.19 -20.15
N ASP A 102 15.81 2.96 -19.72
CA ASP A 102 15.82 1.76 -20.57
C ASP A 102 14.38 1.29 -20.79
N GLU A 103 13.80 1.62 -21.95
CA GLU A 103 12.42 1.27 -22.27
C GLU A 103 12.18 -0.26 -22.33
N ALA A 104 13.20 -1.06 -22.64
CA ALA A 104 13.07 -2.51 -22.65
C ALA A 104 13.01 -3.08 -21.23
N GLU A 105 13.94 -2.67 -20.35
CA GLU A 105 13.93 -3.06 -18.92
C GLU A 105 12.65 -2.55 -18.22
N LYS A 106 12.27 -1.30 -18.50
CA LYS A 106 11.04 -0.68 -17.99
C LYS A 106 9.80 -1.45 -18.43
N GLY A 107 9.67 -1.78 -19.72
CA GLY A 107 8.56 -2.56 -20.23
C GLY A 107 8.43 -3.93 -19.56
N VAL A 108 9.55 -4.61 -19.32
CA VAL A 108 9.59 -5.89 -18.60
C VAL A 108 9.08 -5.74 -17.16
N GLN A 109 9.53 -4.72 -16.42
CA GLN A 109 9.08 -4.52 -15.03
C GLN A 109 7.61 -4.05 -14.95
N ILE A 110 7.17 -3.18 -15.86
CA ILE A 110 5.77 -2.74 -15.95
C ILE A 110 4.83 -3.94 -16.16
N ASN A 111 5.22 -4.86 -17.05
CA ASN A 111 4.45 -6.08 -17.31
C ASN A 111 4.40 -7.07 -16.14
N MET A 112 5.21 -6.85 -15.10
CA MET A 112 5.27 -7.66 -13.88
C MET A 112 4.88 -6.88 -12.62
N MET A 113 4.25 -5.71 -12.76
CA MET A 113 3.72 -4.95 -11.62
C MET A 113 2.78 -5.80 -10.76
N ASP A 114 2.05 -6.72 -11.37
CA ASP A 114 1.23 -7.70 -10.68
C ASP A 114 2.03 -8.60 -9.74
N CYS A 115 3.15 -9.13 -10.21
CA CYS A 115 4.08 -9.93 -9.41
C CYS A 115 4.71 -9.10 -8.30
N ILE A 116 5.13 -7.87 -8.60
CA ILE A 116 5.80 -6.98 -7.65
C ILE A 116 4.87 -6.63 -6.48
N TYR A 117 3.64 -6.19 -6.72
CA TYR A 117 2.73 -5.83 -5.61
C TYR A 117 2.16 -7.05 -4.90
N SER A 118 1.90 -8.15 -5.61
CA SER A 118 1.37 -9.37 -4.99
C SER A 118 2.40 -10.11 -4.13
N GLN A 119 3.70 -9.98 -4.38
CA GLN A 119 4.76 -10.62 -3.58
C GLN A 119 5.30 -9.72 -2.45
N ALA A 120 4.95 -8.43 -2.42
CA ALA A 120 5.34 -7.52 -1.35
C ALA A 120 4.80 -7.99 0.01
N GLN A 121 5.64 -7.90 1.05
CA GLN A 121 5.22 -8.25 2.41
C GLN A 121 4.20 -7.26 2.98
N LEU A 122 4.31 -6.01 2.56
CA LEU A 122 3.46 -4.90 2.90
C LEU A 122 3.57 -3.86 1.79
N THR A 123 2.47 -3.19 1.47
CA THR A 123 2.48 -2.00 0.61
C THR A 123 2.14 -0.78 1.45
N ILE A 124 3.05 0.18 1.52
CA ILE A 124 2.78 1.49 2.09
C ILE A 124 2.02 2.30 1.05
N VAL A 125 0.88 2.88 1.43
CA VAL A 125 0.09 3.75 0.56
C VAL A 125 0.11 5.16 1.11
N ALA A 126 0.56 6.11 0.31
CA ALA A 126 0.53 7.54 0.64
C ALA A 126 -0.61 8.23 -0.13
N THR A 127 -1.62 8.74 0.59
CA THR A 127 -2.79 9.36 -0.06
C THR A 127 -2.56 10.83 -0.46
N ASP A 128 -1.54 11.49 0.09
CA ASP A 128 -1.21 12.87 -0.26
C ASP A 128 -0.57 12.93 -1.66
N PRO A 129 -1.05 13.79 -2.57
CA PRO A 129 -0.49 13.90 -3.91
C PRO A 129 0.92 14.49 -3.95
N ASN A 130 1.39 15.15 -2.88
CA ASN A 130 2.69 15.80 -2.85
C ASN A 130 3.75 14.94 -2.13
N PRO A 131 4.71 14.34 -2.86
CA PRO A 131 5.73 13.46 -2.27
C PRO A 131 6.75 14.19 -1.40
N SER A 132 6.79 15.53 -1.41
CA SER A 132 7.70 16.34 -0.60
C SER A 132 7.17 16.60 0.81
N LYS A 133 5.89 16.33 1.08
CA LYS A 133 5.30 16.57 2.42
C LYS A 133 5.64 15.48 3.43
N GLY A 134 5.85 14.24 3.00
CA GLY A 134 6.06 13.10 3.90
C GLY A 134 4.79 12.36 4.30
N LEU A 135 4.96 11.29 5.06
CA LEU A 135 3.86 10.48 5.57
C LEU A 135 3.32 11.09 6.87
N PRO A 136 2.01 11.37 6.99
CA PRO A 136 1.44 11.88 8.24
C PRO A 136 1.76 10.99 9.45
N GLY A 137 2.32 11.60 10.49
CA GLY A 137 2.69 10.94 11.76
C GLY A 137 4.00 10.17 11.71
N VAL A 138 4.81 10.40 10.67
CA VAL A 138 6.17 9.87 10.53
C VAL A 138 7.15 11.03 10.38
N GLY A 139 8.33 10.88 10.98
CA GLY A 139 9.38 11.89 10.90
C GLY A 139 8.92 13.24 11.45
N SER A 140 8.93 14.26 10.58
CA SER A 140 8.60 15.66 10.93
C SER A 140 7.15 16.04 10.65
N ARG A 141 6.39 15.22 9.90
CA ARG A 141 5.01 15.54 9.55
C ARG A 141 4.08 15.07 10.65
N ALA A 142 3.49 15.99 11.40
CA ALA A 142 2.49 15.66 12.41
C ALA A 142 1.18 15.19 11.76
N ARG A 143 0.48 14.28 12.44
CA ARG A 143 -0.93 13.97 12.18
C ARG A 143 -1.84 14.91 12.95
N ASN A 144 -3.08 15.06 12.47
CA ASN A 144 -4.11 15.71 13.26
C ASN A 144 -4.32 14.95 14.58
N LYS A 145 -4.41 15.69 15.69
CA LYS A 145 -4.58 15.07 17.01
C LYS A 145 -5.97 14.45 17.09
N GLN A 146 -6.01 13.16 17.43
CA GLN A 146 -7.23 12.45 17.79
C GLN A 146 -7.93 13.19 18.92
N GLN A 147 -9.16 13.64 18.67
CA GLN A 147 -9.97 14.29 19.71
C GLN A 147 -10.60 13.21 20.58
N SER A 148 -10.48 13.38 21.90
CA SER A 148 -11.16 12.56 22.88
C SER A 148 -11.76 13.41 24.01
N LEU A 149 -12.85 12.92 24.59
CA LEU A 149 -13.57 13.52 25.71
C LEU A 149 -13.79 12.45 26.78
N PRO A 150 -13.15 12.58 27.97
CA PRO A 150 -13.43 11.69 29.08
C PRO A 150 -14.82 11.99 29.66
N LEU A 151 -15.65 10.95 29.79
CA LEU A 151 -16.96 10.97 30.43
C LEU A 151 -17.04 9.86 31.48
N GLY A 152 -16.60 10.17 32.70
CA GLY A 152 -16.54 9.19 33.78
C GLY A 152 -15.55 8.06 33.45
N ASN A 153 -16.05 6.82 33.38
CA ASN A 153 -15.27 5.63 33.02
C ASN A 153 -15.25 5.31 31.52
N ILE A 154 -15.84 6.18 30.69
CA ILE A 154 -15.89 6.03 29.23
C ILE A 154 -15.06 7.16 28.61
N GLU A 155 -14.29 6.83 27.58
CA GLU A 155 -13.65 7.84 26.71
C GLU A 155 -14.39 7.90 25.38
N LEU A 156 -14.99 9.04 25.06
CA LEU A 156 -15.53 9.28 23.74
C LEU A 156 -14.41 9.72 22.81
N ILE A 157 -14.29 9.07 21.66
CA ILE A 157 -13.31 9.41 20.63
C ILE A 157 -14.02 9.86 19.35
N LYS A 158 -13.49 10.90 18.71
CA LYS A 158 -13.99 11.34 17.40
C LYS A 158 -13.43 10.46 16.28
N THR A 159 -14.21 9.57 15.71
CA THR A 159 -13.76 8.78 14.56
C THR A 159 -13.70 9.62 13.29
N TYR A 160 -12.89 9.19 12.33
CA TYR A 160 -12.78 9.79 11.00
C TYR A 160 -13.51 8.91 9.96
N HIS A 161 -14.06 9.54 8.91
CA HIS A 161 -14.56 8.84 7.72
C HIS A 161 -13.39 8.48 6.80
N THR A 162 -12.50 7.63 7.32
CA THR A 162 -11.19 7.39 6.70
C THR A 162 -11.28 6.60 5.41
N ASP A 163 -12.26 5.71 5.30
CA ASP A 163 -12.65 5.05 4.06
C ASP A 163 -13.00 6.06 2.96
N GLU A 164 -13.91 7.00 3.24
CA GLU A 164 -14.27 8.06 2.30
C GLU A 164 -13.07 8.94 1.95
N ALA A 165 -12.24 9.29 2.93
CA ALA A 165 -11.04 10.08 2.70
C ALA A 165 -10.02 9.36 1.78
N ILE A 166 -9.89 8.04 1.91
CA ILE A 166 -9.06 7.23 1.01
C ILE A 166 -9.67 7.21 -0.39
N LEU A 167 -10.96 6.89 -0.51
CA LEU A 167 -11.68 6.79 -1.79
C LEU A 167 -11.67 8.11 -2.59
N ARG A 168 -11.68 9.25 -1.91
CA ARG A 168 -11.60 10.58 -2.54
C ARG A 168 -10.18 11.10 -2.75
N SER A 169 -9.16 10.38 -2.30
CA SER A 169 -7.78 10.82 -2.45
C SER A 169 -7.33 10.77 -3.91
N THR A 170 -6.42 11.66 -4.29
CA THR A 170 -5.78 11.64 -5.62
C THR A 170 -5.11 10.30 -5.90
N TRP A 171 -4.63 9.61 -4.86
CA TRP A 171 -4.10 8.27 -5.01
C TRP A 171 -5.17 7.30 -5.54
N ALA A 172 -6.36 7.28 -4.94
CA ALA A 172 -7.43 6.35 -5.32
C ALA A 172 -8.03 6.64 -6.72
N THR A 173 -7.95 7.88 -7.21
CA THR A 173 -8.47 8.22 -8.53
C THR A 173 -7.55 7.79 -9.66
N ARG A 174 -6.29 7.42 -9.44
CA ARG A 174 -5.37 7.05 -10.54
C ARG A 174 -5.58 5.62 -11.02
N GLY A 175 -5.45 5.41 -12.33
CA GLY A 175 -5.57 4.08 -12.95
C GLY A 175 -4.56 3.06 -12.38
N TRP A 176 -3.26 3.38 -12.41
CA TRP A 176 -2.20 2.49 -11.92
C TRP A 176 -2.36 2.04 -10.47
N THR A 177 -2.85 2.92 -9.59
CA THR A 177 -3.03 2.60 -8.17
C THR A 177 -4.12 1.55 -7.93
N PHE A 178 -4.94 1.24 -8.95
CA PHE A 178 -5.90 0.15 -8.89
C PHE A 178 -5.17 -1.18 -8.76
N GLN A 179 -4.27 -1.48 -9.69
CA GLN A 179 -3.46 -2.68 -9.66
C GLN A 179 -2.60 -2.76 -8.40
N GLU A 180 -1.97 -1.64 -8.02
CA GLU A 180 -1.14 -1.55 -6.84
C GLU A 180 -1.92 -1.86 -5.56
N GLY A 181 -3.11 -1.27 -5.40
CA GLY A 181 -3.98 -1.48 -4.25
C GLY A 181 -4.62 -2.87 -4.24
N TYR A 182 -5.14 -3.32 -5.38
CA TYR A 182 -5.89 -4.56 -5.55
C TYR A 182 -5.01 -5.79 -5.31
N LEU A 183 -3.79 -5.82 -5.89
CA LEU A 183 -2.91 -6.98 -5.81
C LEU A 183 -2.08 -7.03 -4.53
N SER A 184 -1.92 -5.90 -3.84
CA SER A 184 -1.28 -5.86 -2.53
C SER A 184 -2.11 -6.57 -1.49
N ARG A 185 -1.51 -7.45 -0.69
CA ARG A 185 -2.28 -8.23 0.30
C ARG A 185 -2.40 -7.56 1.65
N ARG A 186 -1.35 -6.85 2.02
CA ARG A 186 -1.26 -6.09 3.25
C ARG A 186 -0.95 -4.67 2.82
N LYS A 187 -1.76 -3.74 3.29
CA LYS A 187 -1.63 -2.32 3.01
C LYS A 187 -1.56 -1.57 4.32
N LEU A 188 -0.62 -0.64 4.40
CA LEU A 188 -0.55 0.36 5.45
C LEU A 188 -0.79 1.72 4.80
N ILE A 189 -2.01 2.22 4.93
CA ILE A 189 -2.49 3.42 4.26
C ILE A 189 -2.35 4.60 5.22
N PHE A 190 -1.60 5.62 4.80
CA PHE A 190 -1.42 6.86 5.54
C PHE A 190 -2.33 7.95 4.99
N THR A 191 -3.29 8.36 5.80
CA THR A 191 -4.15 9.53 5.54
C THR A 191 -3.71 10.73 6.38
N GLU A 192 -4.27 11.91 6.14
CA GLU A 192 -3.98 13.13 6.94
C GLU A 192 -4.25 12.95 8.44
N ASN A 193 -5.22 12.10 8.80
CA ASN A 193 -5.71 11.96 10.16
C ASN A 193 -5.16 10.72 10.87
N GLU A 194 -5.08 9.59 10.18
CA GLU A 194 -4.69 8.32 10.78
C GLU A 194 -4.03 7.35 9.80
N ALA A 195 -3.35 6.34 10.35
CA ALA A 195 -2.93 5.17 9.59
C ALA A 195 -3.99 4.06 9.67
N VAL A 196 -4.22 3.40 8.54
CA VAL A 196 -5.12 2.25 8.42
C VAL A 196 -4.33 1.05 7.94
N TYR A 197 -4.54 -0.08 8.60
CA TYR A 197 -4.04 -1.36 8.13
C TYR A 197 -5.15 -2.16 7.49
N LEU A 198 -4.86 -2.73 6.33
CA LEU A 198 -5.82 -3.50 5.56
C LEU A 198 -5.19 -4.75 4.98
N CYS A 199 -5.84 -5.89 5.20
CA CYS A 199 -5.61 -7.10 4.44
C CYS A 199 -6.92 -7.75 4.00
N ASP A 200 -6.82 -8.91 3.36
CA ASP A 200 -7.96 -9.67 2.86
C ASP A 200 -8.98 -10.01 3.96
N ASP A 201 -8.51 -10.27 5.19
CA ASP A 201 -9.33 -10.72 6.32
C ASP A 201 -9.55 -9.64 7.41
N MET A 202 -8.84 -8.51 7.35
CA MET A 202 -8.80 -7.55 8.45
C MET A 202 -8.69 -6.10 8.01
N TYR A 203 -9.44 -5.23 8.70
CA TYR A 203 -9.37 -3.79 8.60
C TYR A 203 -9.18 -3.19 10.00
N CYS A 204 -8.15 -2.37 10.16
CA CYS A 204 -7.81 -1.73 11.43
C CYS A 204 -7.56 -0.25 11.23
N GLN A 205 -8.24 0.57 12.04
CA GLN A 205 -8.03 2.02 12.12
C GLN A 205 -7.25 2.35 13.39
N GLU A 206 -6.30 3.28 13.30
CA GLU A 206 -5.51 3.72 14.46
C GLU A 206 -6.37 4.43 15.52
N SER A 207 -7.40 5.15 15.07
CA SER A 207 -8.37 5.83 15.95
C SER A 207 -9.23 4.85 16.77
N ILE A 208 -9.52 3.67 16.23
CA ILE A 208 -10.39 2.67 16.88
C ILE A 208 -9.56 1.48 17.39
N ARG A 209 -9.03 1.62 18.61
CA ARG A 209 -8.38 0.52 19.33
C ARG A 209 -9.42 -0.43 19.93
N LYS A 210 -9.98 -1.34 19.14
CA LYS A 210 -10.66 -2.53 19.69
C LYS A 210 -9.63 -3.60 19.98
N ASP A 211 -9.75 -4.27 21.12
CA ASP A 211 -9.01 -5.50 21.41
C ASP A 211 -9.14 -6.44 20.21
N ILE A 212 -7.99 -6.78 19.61
CA ILE A 212 -7.94 -7.53 18.36
C ILE A 212 -8.03 -9.02 18.66
N SER A 213 -7.68 -9.43 19.88
CA SER A 213 -7.70 -10.83 20.33
C SER A 213 -9.11 -11.43 20.43
N THR A 214 -10.14 -10.59 20.50
CA THR A 214 -11.55 -11.01 20.58
C THR A 214 -12.27 -11.02 19.23
N ARG A 215 -11.57 -10.71 18.13
CA ARG A 215 -12.19 -10.60 16.81
C ARG A 215 -12.34 -11.96 16.13
N PRO A 216 -13.53 -12.32 15.62
CA PRO A 216 -13.69 -13.50 14.78
C PRO A 216 -12.84 -13.36 13.51
N THR A 217 -12.05 -14.38 13.18
CA THR A 217 -11.34 -14.47 11.90
C THR A 217 -12.33 -14.43 10.73
N GLY A 218 -12.02 -13.68 9.67
CA GLY A 218 -12.84 -13.61 8.45
C GLY A 218 -13.97 -12.58 8.44
N GLN A 219 -14.03 -11.64 9.41
CA GLN A 219 -14.94 -10.49 9.35
C GLN A 219 -14.19 -9.16 9.45
N ARG A 220 -14.24 -8.33 8.40
CA ARG A 220 -13.95 -6.89 8.53
C ARG A 220 -15.05 -6.24 9.38
N GLN A 221 -14.81 -6.09 10.69
CA GLN A 221 -15.69 -5.30 11.53
C GLN A 221 -15.35 -3.81 11.45
N GLY A 222 -16.16 -3.07 10.70
CA GLY A 222 -16.12 -1.61 10.53
C GLY A 222 -17.15 -1.19 9.48
N LEU A 223 -17.56 0.08 9.49
CA LEU A 223 -18.56 0.66 8.56
C LEU A 223 -18.17 0.58 7.07
N ALA A 224 -16.91 0.25 6.77
CA ALA A 224 -16.28 0.38 5.45
C ALA A 224 -16.29 -0.91 4.58
N GLY A 225 -16.97 -1.98 5.02
CA GLY A 225 -16.83 -3.32 4.43
C GLY A 225 -17.09 -3.42 2.92
N ALA A 226 -18.08 -2.68 2.39
CA ALA A 226 -18.46 -2.72 0.97
C ALA A 226 -17.84 -1.58 0.13
N ALA A 227 -17.61 -0.40 0.71
CA ALA A 227 -17.09 0.76 -0.03
C ALA A 227 -15.60 0.61 -0.40
N MET A 228 -14.84 -0.14 0.40
CA MET A 228 -13.42 -0.39 0.15
C MET A 228 -13.16 -1.59 -0.75
N ASP A 229 -14.20 -2.33 -1.19
CA ASP A 229 -14.02 -3.53 -2.01
C ASP A 229 -13.35 -3.24 -3.36
N GLY A 230 -13.48 -2.02 -3.86
CA GLY A 230 -12.81 -1.63 -5.09
C GLY A 230 -11.32 -1.33 -4.93
N ILE A 231 -10.95 -0.61 -3.88
CA ILE A 231 -9.55 -0.33 -3.54
C ILE A 231 -8.86 -1.59 -2.98
N CYS A 232 -9.63 -2.49 -2.37
CA CYS A 232 -9.16 -3.72 -1.74
C CYS A 232 -10.34 -4.68 -1.49
N PRO A 233 -10.62 -5.60 -2.43
CA PRO A 233 -11.71 -6.55 -2.27
C PRO A 233 -11.49 -7.40 -1.03
N MET A 234 -12.57 -7.69 -0.29
CA MET A 234 -12.53 -8.75 0.71
C MET A 234 -12.29 -10.09 0.03
N SER A 235 -11.11 -10.69 0.28
CA SER A 235 -10.92 -12.12 0.06
C SER A 235 -11.52 -12.85 1.26
N THR A 236 -12.82 -13.03 1.24
CA THR A 236 -13.29 -14.35 1.66
C THR A 236 -12.94 -15.28 0.50
N ASN A 237 -12.34 -16.44 0.77
CA ASN A 237 -11.94 -17.42 -0.26
C ASN A 237 -13.07 -17.81 -1.23
N GLU A 238 -14.33 -17.47 -0.90
CA GLU A 238 -15.50 -17.65 -1.76
C GLU A 238 -15.71 -16.51 -2.77
N ARG A 239 -15.18 -15.29 -2.54
CA ARG A 239 -15.44 -14.09 -3.37
C ARG A 239 -14.42 -13.74 -4.44
N LYS A 240 -13.14 -14.16 -4.34
CA LYS A 240 -12.18 -13.89 -5.45
C LYS A 240 -12.61 -14.56 -6.77
N GLY A 241 -13.39 -15.64 -6.71
CA GLY A 241 -14.04 -16.25 -7.87
C GLY A 241 -15.43 -15.69 -8.22
N GLN A 242 -15.92 -14.67 -7.49
CA GLN A 242 -17.29 -14.17 -7.58
C GLN A 242 -17.40 -12.65 -7.78
N VAL A 243 -16.31 -11.88 -7.61
CA VAL A 243 -16.27 -10.48 -8.08
C VAL A 243 -16.44 -10.54 -9.59
N LYS A 244 -17.53 -9.95 -10.10
CA LYS A 244 -17.77 -9.96 -11.54
C LYS A 244 -16.71 -9.12 -12.20
N LEU A 245 -16.19 -9.61 -13.32
CA LEU A 245 -15.30 -8.85 -14.19
C LEU A 245 -15.86 -7.44 -14.46
N ASP A 246 -17.17 -7.34 -14.65
CA ASP A 246 -17.89 -6.07 -14.85
C ASP A 246 -17.71 -5.09 -13.68
N ASP A 247 -17.70 -5.55 -12.43
CA ASP A 247 -17.54 -4.68 -11.27
C ASP A 247 -16.11 -4.10 -11.21
N LEU A 248 -15.11 -4.93 -11.51
CA LEU A 248 -13.70 -4.52 -11.59
C LEU A 248 -13.47 -3.52 -12.72
N LEU A 249 -14.06 -3.79 -13.89
CA LEU A 249 -13.97 -2.91 -15.04
C LEU A 249 -14.68 -1.58 -14.79
N ASN A 250 -15.87 -1.59 -14.17
CA ASN A 250 -16.61 -0.37 -13.86
C ASN A 250 -15.83 0.54 -12.91
N GLU A 251 -15.22 -0.04 -11.87
CA GLU A 251 -14.38 0.74 -10.98
C GLU A 251 -13.12 1.25 -11.67
N TYR A 252 -12.41 0.39 -12.41
CA TYR A 252 -11.22 0.82 -13.15
C TYR A 252 -11.53 1.96 -14.12
N ASN A 253 -12.64 1.85 -14.85
CA ASN A 253 -13.08 2.88 -15.80
C ASN A 253 -13.53 4.18 -15.13
N SER A 254 -13.79 4.17 -13.82
CA SER A 254 -14.09 5.39 -13.05
C SER A 254 -12.84 6.19 -12.65
N ARG A 255 -11.64 5.64 -12.91
CA ARG A 255 -10.36 6.24 -12.52
C ARG A 255 -9.79 7.13 -13.64
N ASP A 256 -9.04 8.14 -13.21
CA ASP A 256 -8.26 9.04 -14.04
C ASP A 256 -7.02 8.32 -14.59
N LEU A 257 -6.94 8.26 -15.92
CA LEU A 257 -5.76 7.80 -16.63
C LEU A 257 -4.87 8.99 -16.97
N SER A 258 -3.67 9.03 -16.41
CA SER A 258 -2.66 10.04 -16.78
C SER A 258 -2.23 9.90 -18.25
N TYR A 259 -2.15 8.65 -18.75
CA TYR A 259 -1.88 8.32 -20.14
C TYR A 259 -2.82 7.23 -20.61
N GLN A 260 -3.57 7.49 -21.69
CA GLN A 260 -4.50 6.49 -22.24
C GLN A 260 -3.78 5.22 -22.73
N SER A 261 -2.51 5.33 -23.14
CA SER A 261 -1.67 4.19 -23.54
C SER A 261 -1.48 3.17 -22.43
N ASP A 262 -1.59 3.59 -21.17
CA ASP A 262 -1.39 2.73 -20.01
C ASP A 262 -2.66 1.98 -19.60
N ALA A 263 -3.79 2.26 -20.27
CA ALA A 263 -5.10 1.74 -19.87
C ALA A 263 -5.13 0.21 -19.78
N LEU A 264 -4.49 -0.50 -20.71
CA LEU A 264 -4.41 -1.96 -20.65
C LEU A 264 -3.41 -2.42 -19.59
N ASN A 265 -2.21 -1.86 -19.56
CA ASN A 265 -1.17 -2.32 -18.63
C ASN A 265 -1.58 -2.13 -17.16
N ALA A 266 -2.29 -1.05 -16.85
CA ALA A 266 -2.73 -0.72 -15.50
C ALA A 266 -3.91 -1.56 -14.98
N CYS A 267 -4.54 -2.39 -15.83
CA CYS A 267 -5.56 -3.36 -15.39
C CYS A 267 -5.25 -4.82 -15.77
N GLN A 268 -4.31 -5.07 -16.68
CA GLN A 268 -4.01 -6.42 -17.20
C GLN A 268 -3.58 -7.42 -16.11
N GLY A 269 -2.96 -6.95 -15.03
CA GLY A 269 -2.59 -7.83 -13.91
C GLY A 269 -3.76 -8.33 -13.07
N ILE A 270 -4.96 -7.81 -13.29
CA ILE A 270 -6.20 -8.13 -12.58
C ILE A 270 -7.12 -9.01 -13.44
N LEU A 271 -7.05 -8.86 -14.78
CA LEU A 271 -7.80 -9.61 -15.79
C LEU A 271 -7.28 -11.04 -15.94
#